data_AF-A0A382JW76-F1
#
_entry.id   AF-A0A382JW76-F1
#
_cell.length_a   1.000
_cell.length_b   1.000
_cell.length_c   1.000
_cell.angle_alpha   90.00
_cell.angle_beta   90.00
_cell.angle_gamma   90.00
#
_symmetry.space_group_name_H-M   'P 1'
#
loop_
_entity.id
_entity.type
_entity.pdbx_description
1 polymer ?
#
loop_
_entity_poly.entity_id
_entity_poly.type
_entity_poly.pdbx_seq_one_letter_code
_entity_poly.pdbx_strand_id
1 'polypeptide(L)'
;MKIHDSDLVVKNIYSKLPLKFTNYLIKINLKASLKGNKIDKNLIRKEIFNSPKKRKLLEKYLHAEVRKSRNIFLKKHRQKKTQIVFLDIPLLFENKLENICNYTIFLYAPLKKRMQRAIRRRGMQKRILEKII
;
A
#
# COMPACT_ATOMS: atom_id res chain seq x y z
N MET A 1 1.52 -16.62 -14.01
CA MET A 1 1.40 -15.15 -14.23
C MET A 1 2.49 -14.42 -13.45
N LYS A 2 3.03 -13.28 -13.96
CA LYS A 2 4.03 -12.47 -13.24
C LYS A 2 3.36 -11.19 -12.78
N ILE A 3 3.27 -10.99 -11.47
CA ILE A 3 2.49 -9.89 -10.86
C ILE A 3 3.39 -9.17 -9.84
N HIS A 4 3.37 -7.84 -9.88
CA HIS A 4 3.85 -7.00 -8.78
C HIS A 4 2.64 -6.51 -7.98
N ASP A 5 2.56 -6.89 -6.71
CA ASP A 5 1.47 -6.51 -5.80
C ASP A 5 1.98 -5.44 -4.82
N SER A 6 1.47 -4.22 -4.99
CA SER A 6 1.89 -3.05 -4.19
C SER A 6 1.53 -3.20 -2.71
N ASP A 7 0.36 -3.76 -2.40
CA ASP A 7 -0.10 -3.96 -1.02
C ASP A 7 0.71 -5.05 -0.33
N LEU A 8 1.11 -6.10 -1.06
CA LEU A 8 2.00 -7.14 -0.55
C LEU A 8 3.38 -6.57 -0.22
N VAL A 9 3.91 -5.63 -1.01
CA VAL A 9 5.16 -4.93 -0.67
C VAL A 9 5.02 -4.19 0.65
N VAL A 10 3.95 -3.40 0.82
CA VAL A 10 3.69 -2.67 2.07
C VAL A 10 3.53 -3.63 3.24
N LYS A 11 2.75 -4.70 3.09
CA LYS A 11 2.58 -5.75 4.09
C LYS A 11 3.93 -6.33 4.52
N ASN A 12 4.80 -6.62 3.56
CA ASN A 12 6.14 -7.15 3.82
C ASN A 12 7.04 -6.16 4.59
N ILE A 13 6.96 -4.86 4.29
CA ILE A 13 7.68 -3.82 5.04
C ILE A 13 7.25 -3.83 6.51
N TYR A 14 5.94 -3.86 6.77
CA TYR A 14 5.39 -3.92 8.13
C TYR A 14 5.69 -5.24 8.85
N SER A 15 5.81 -6.36 8.14
CA SER A 15 6.09 -7.68 8.72
C SER A 15 7.57 -7.92 8.99
N LYS A 16 8.46 -7.51 8.07
CA LYS A 16 9.91 -7.75 8.19
C LYS A 16 10.63 -6.69 9.01
N LEU A 17 10.05 -5.50 9.14
CA LEU A 17 10.61 -4.38 9.91
C LEU A 17 12.09 -4.10 9.59
N PRO A 18 12.44 -3.83 8.32
CA PRO A 18 13.82 -3.53 7.97
C PRO A 18 14.30 -2.31 8.75
N LEU A 19 15.59 -2.29 9.12
CA LEU A 19 16.20 -1.22 9.93
C LEU A 19 15.95 0.18 9.35
N LYS A 20 15.93 0.32 8.02
CA LYS A 20 15.60 1.58 7.35
C LYS A 20 14.20 2.08 7.67
N PHE A 21 13.23 1.17 7.81
CA PHE A 21 11.85 1.52 8.12
C PHE A 21 11.67 1.86 9.60
N THR A 22 12.27 1.07 10.50
CA THR A 22 12.21 1.36 11.95
C THR A 22 12.88 2.70 12.28
N ASN A 23 14.05 2.98 11.70
CA ASN A 23 14.73 4.28 11.85
C ASN A 23 13.86 5.43 11.30
N TYR A 24 13.17 5.21 10.18
CA TYR A 24 12.27 6.20 9.62
C TYR A 24 11.07 6.48 10.54
N LEU A 25 10.47 5.45 11.13
CA LEU A 25 9.38 5.60 12.09
C LEU A 25 9.80 6.39 13.33
N ILE A 26 11.02 6.16 13.84
CA ILE A 26 11.59 6.96 14.93
C ILE A 26 11.71 8.43 14.51
N LYS A 27 12.27 8.70 13.31
CA LYS A 27 12.45 10.05 12.76
C LYS A 27 11.15 10.85 12.64
N ILE A 28 10.02 10.19 12.37
CA ILE A 28 8.71 10.85 12.22
C ILE A 28 7.88 10.85 13.52
N ASN A 29 8.51 10.62 14.67
CA ASN A 29 7.88 10.56 15.99
C ASN A 29 6.77 9.49 16.08
N LEU A 30 7.05 8.30 15.54
CA LEU A 30 6.21 7.09 15.66
C LEU A 30 6.93 5.96 16.43
N LYS A 31 8.01 6.25 17.18
CA LYS A 31 8.76 5.26 17.97
C LYS A 31 7.87 4.40 18.88
N ALA A 32 6.83 4.98 19.48
CA ALA A 32 5.89 4.27 20.35
C ALA A 32 5.16 3.10 19.66
N SER A 33 5.10 3.07 18.32
CA SER A 33 4.49 1.96 17.57
C SER A 33 5.40 0.74 17.42
N LEU A 34 6.68 0.85 17.79
CA LEU A 34 7.64 -0.25 17.76
C LEU A 34 7.56 -1.01 19.10
N LYS A 35 7.10 -2.27 19.05
CA LYS A 35 7.02 -3.19 20.19
C LYS A 35 8.00 -4.34 19.97
N GLY A 36 9.27 -4.10 20.29
CA GLY A 36 10.37 -5.03 19.99
C GLY A 36 10.45 -5.33 18.49
N ASN A 37 10.30 -6.60 18.10
CA ASN A 37 10.31 -7.05 16.71
C ASN A 37 8.92 -7.02 16.03
N LYS A 38 7.96 -6.26 16.58
CA LYS A 38 6.61 -6.10 16.02
C LYS A 38 6.21 -4.62 15.93
N ILE A 39 5.30 -4.32 15.01
CA ILE A 39 4.64 -3.02 14.90
C ILE A 39 3.20 -3.09 15.42
N ASP A 40 2.83 -2.10 16.23
CA ASP A 40 1.44 -1.81 16.56
C ASP A 40 0.79 -0.94 15.47
N LYS A 41 0.11 -1.60 14.52
CA LYS A 41 -0.58 -0.92 13.42
C LYS A 41 -1.73 -0.03 13.91
N ASN A 42 -2.35 -0.36 15.04
CA ASN A 42 -3.45 0.44 15.58
C ASN A 42 -2.93 1.77 16.11
N LEU A 43 -1.77 1.76 16.78
CA LEU A 43 -1.14 2.98 17.25
C LEU A 43 -0.68 3.87 16.08
N ILE A 44 -0.05 3.29 15.04
CA ILE A 44 0.28 4.04 13.82
C ILE A 44 -0.97 4.67 13.23
N ARG A 45 -2.05 3.90 13.08
CA ARG A 45 -3.32 4.40 12.53
C ARG A 45 -3.86 5.57 13.35
N LYS A 46 -3.87 5.48 14.68
CA LYS A 46 -4.31 6.55 15.58
C LYS A 46 -3.46 7.82 15.42
N GLU A 47 -2.15 7.68 15.41
CA GLU A 47 -1.21 8.79 15.27
C GLU A 47 -1.32 9.51 13.92
N ILE A 48 -1.41 8.77 12.81
CA ILE A 48 -1.54 9.37 11.47
C ILE A 48 -2.94 9.93 11.21
N PHE A 49 -3.97 9.40 11.89
CA PHE A 49 -5.32 9.95 11.80
C PHE A 49 -5.39 11.35 12.45
N ASN A 50 -4.69 11.52 13.57
CA ASN A 50 -4.63 12.80 14.29
C ASN A 50 -3.60 13.78 13.72
N SER A 51 -2.75 13.34 12.77
CA SER A 51 -1.69 14.18 12.19
C SER A 51 -1.54 13.98 10.69
N PRO A 52 -2.13 14.87 9.86
CA PRO A 52 -1.97 14.86 8.41
C PRO A 52 -0.51 14.94 7.96
N LYS A 53 0.35 15.63 8.73
CA LYS A 53 1.78 15.73 8.48
C LYS A 53 2.48 14.37 8.62
N LYS A 54 2.25 13.64 9.72
CA LYS A 54 2.80 12.29 9.92
C LYS A 54 2.28 11.32 8.87
N ARG A 55 0.99 11.42 8.53
CA ARG A 55 0.36 10.63 7.46
C ARG A 55 1.09 10.79 6.13
N LYS A 56 1.26 12.03 5.65
CA LYS A 56 1.95 12.31 4.38
C LYS A 56 3.41 11.81 4.38
N LEU A 57 4.12 11.94 5.49
CA LEU A 57 5.50 11.46 5.59
C LEU A 57 5.58 9.93 5.48
N LEU A 58 4.71 9.22 6.21
CA LEU A 58 4.66 7.76 6.16
C LEU A 58 4.23 7.26 4.76
N GLU A 59 3.19 7.86 4.17
CA GLU A 59 2.74 7.55 2.81
C GLU A 59 3.88 7.77 1.81
N LYS A 60 4.59 8.91 1.87
CA LYS A 60 5.73 9.21 0.99
C LYS A 60 6.82 8.15 1.08
N TYR A 61 7.17 7.69 2.29
CA TYR A 61 8.15 6.63 2.46
C TYR A 61 7.69 5.32 1.83
N LEU A 62 6.46 4.89 2.12
CA LEU A 62 5.91 3.64 1.60
C LEU A 62 5.81 3.68 0.07
N HIS A 63 5.34 4.78 -0.52
CA HIS A 63 5.31 4.95 -1.97
C HIS A 63 6.70 4.87 -2.60
N ALA A 64 7.74 5.42 -1.95
CA ALA A 64 9.11 5.32 -2.44
C ALA A 64 9.61 3.86 -2.45
N GLU A 65 9.35 3.10 -1.39
CA GLU A 65 9.74 1.69 -1.31
C GLU A 65 8.96 0.80 -2.29
N VAL A 66 7.66 1.03 -2.46
CA VAL A 66 6.84 0.36 -3.47
C VAL A 66 7.36 0.66 -4.88
N ARG A 67 7.68 1.92 -5.19
CA ARG A 67 8.27 2.32 -6.48
C ARG A 67 9.60 1.62 -6.73
N LYS A 68 10.50 1.56 -5.74
CA LYS A 68 11.77 0.83 -5.85
C LYS A 68 11.54 -0.65 -6.14
N SER A 69 10.67 -1.30 -5.36
CA SER A 69 10.30 -2.72 -5.55
C SER A 69 9.76 -2.99 -6.96
N ARG A 70 8.86 -2.12 -7.45
CA ARG A 70 8.30 -2.21 -8.79
C ARG A 70 9.36 -2.08 -9.87
N ASN A 71 10.25 -1.09 -9.77
CA ASN A 71 11.31 -0.89 -10.76
C ASN A 71 12.27 -2.09 -10.82
N ILE A 72 12.59 -2.69 -9.68
CA ILE A 72 13.39 -3.92 -9.59
C ILE A 72 12.65 -5.08 -10.29
N PHE A 73 11.36 -5.24 -10.01
CA PHE A 73 10.52 -6.26 -10.63
C PHE A 73 10.48 -6.11 -12.17
N LEU A 74 10.22 -4.90 -12.66
CA LEU A 74 10.21 -4.59 -14.09
C LEU A 74 11.56 -4.85 -14.75
N LYS A 75 12.67 -4.40 -14.14
CA LYS A 75 14.03 -4.64 -14.65
C LYS A 75 14.34 -6.13 -14.76
N LYS A 76 14.02 -6.91 -13.71
CA LYS A 76 14.21 -8.36 -13.68
C LYS A 76 13.44 -9.05 -14.81
N HIS A 77 12.18 -8.66 -15.04
CA HIS A 77 11.36 -9.28 -16.08
C HIS A 77 11.74 -8.85 -17.50
N ARG A 78 12.25 -7.63 -17.67
CA ARG A 78 12.84 -7.17 -18.92
C ARG A 78 14.07 -8.00 -19.31
N GLN A 79 14.99 -8.24 -18.36
CA GLN A 79 16.16 -9.09 -18.59
C GLN A 79 15.79 -10.54 -18.94
N LYS A 80 14.71 -11.05 -18.33
CA LYS A 80 14.19 -12.40 -18.61
C LYS A 80 13.34 -12.49 -19.89
N LYS A 81 13.24 -11.41 -20.68
CA LYS A 81 12.38 -11.34 -21.87
C LYS A 81 10.94 -11.83 -21.60
N THR A 82 10.41 -11.51 -20.42
CA THR A 82 9.03 -11.87 -20.05
C THR A 82 8.07 -11.06 -20.92
N GLN A 83 7.17 -11.73 -21.63
CA GLN A 83 6.25 -11.09 -22.58
C GLN A 83 5.23 -10.17 -21.89
N ILE A 84 4.64 -10.61 -20.78
CA ILE A 84 3.60 -9.87 -20.07
C ILE A 84 3.86 -9.91 -18.56
N VAL A 85 3.71 -8.75 -17.93
CA VAL A 85 3.67 -8.59 -16.48
C VAL A 85 2.44 -7.79 -16.07
N PHE A 86 1.93 -8.06 -14.88
CA PHE A 86 0.81 -7.33 -14.29
C PHE A 86 1.30 -6.50 -13.10
N LEU A 87 0.77 -5.29 -12.98
CA LEU A 87 1.01 -4.42 -11.85
C LEU A 87 -0.31 -4.22 -11.11
N ASP A 88 -0.43 -4.83 -9.93
CA ASP A 88 -1.55 -4.59 -9.03
C ASP A 88 -1.21 -3.37 -8.16
N ILE A 89 -1.75 -2.23 -8.58
CA ILE A 89 -1.50 -0.92 -7.99
C ILE A 89 -2.85 -0.35 -7.55
N PRO A 90 -3.17 -0.42 -6.24
CA PRO A 90 -4.25 0.36 -5.67
C PRO A 90 -4.01 1.84 -5.95
N LEU A 91 -5.07 2.56 -6.29
CA LEU A 91 -5.02 3.99 -6.60
C LEU A 91 -4.06 4.33 -7.76
N LEU A 92 -4.10 3.52 -8.84
CA LEU A 92 -3.26 3.70 -10.03
C LEU A 92 -3.37 5.12 -10.61
N PHE A 93 -4.59 5.60 -10.82
CA PHE A 93 -4.88 6.87 -11.48
C PHE A 93 -4.65 8.09 -10.59
N GLU A 94 -5.00 7.99 -9.30
CA GLU A 94 -4.80 9.05 -8.31
C GLU A 94 -3.32 9.40 -8.14
N ASN A 95 -2.45 8.41 -8.36
CA ASN A 95 -1.00 8.57 -8.33
C ASN A 95 -0.39 8.83 -9.71
N LYS A 96 -1.20 8.99 -10.76
CA LYS A 96 -0.78 9.20 -12.17
C LYS A 96 0.21 8.14 -12.68
N LEU A 97 0.01 6.89 -12.26
CA LEU A 97 0.88 5.76 -12.56
C LEU A 97 0.48 4.98 -13.81
N GLU A 98 -0.64 5.33 -14.45
CA GLU A 98 -1.05 4.77 -15.74
C GLU A 98 0.02 4.97 -16.83
N ASN A 99 0.81 6.05 -16.75
CA ASN A 99 1.85 6.39 -17.71
C ASN A 99 3.01 5.39 -17.80
N ILE A 100 3.15 4.49 -16.81
CA ILE A 100 4.18 3.43 -16.83
C ILE A 100 3.65 2.10 -17.35
N CYS A 101 2.38 2.04 -17.76
CA CYS A 101 1.71 0.84 -18.25
C CYS A 101 1.44 0.97 -19.75
N ASN A 102 1.63 -0.11 -20.52
CA ASN A 102 1.22 -0.15 -21.92
C ASN A 102 -0.30 -0.22 -22.06
N TYR A 103 -0.95 -0.93 -21.13
CA TYR A 103 -2.39 -1.09 -21.05
C TYR A 103 -2.84 -0.97 -19.60
N THR A 104 -4.03 -0.43 -19.37
CA THR A 104 -4.67 -0.37 -18.06
C THR A 104 -5.97 -1.15 -18.07
N ILE A 105 -6.22 -1.91 -17.01
CA ILE A 105 -7.44 -2.71 -16.85
C ILE A 105 -8.16 -2.18 -15.61
N PHE A 106 -9.36 -1.65 -15.80
CA PHE A 106 -10.21 -1.19 -14.70
C PHE A 106 -11.32 -2.20 -14.43
N LEU A 107 -11.34 -2.75 -13.21
CA LEU A 107 -12.38 -3.67 -12.77
C LEU A 107 -13.50 -2.88 -12.07
N TYR A 108 -14.65 -2.78 -12.75
CA TYR A 108 -15.82 -2.06 -12.22
C TYR A 108 -16.89 -3.00 -11.67
N ALA A 109 -17.59 -2.54 -10.64
CA ALA A 109 -18.84 -3.13 -10.18
C ALA A 109 -19.79 -2.03 -9.67
N PRO A 110 -21.12 -2.18 -9.86
CA PRO A 110 -22.11 -1.24 -9.34
C PRO A 110 -21.91 -0.98 -7.84
N LEU A 111 -22.14 0.26 -7.39
CA LEU A 111 -21.90 0.67 -6.00
C LEU A 111 -22.58 -0.26 -5.00
N LYS A 112 -23.85 -0.62 -5.22
CA LYS A 112 -24.60 -1.56 -4.38
C LYS A 112 -23.88 -2.90 -4.19
N LYS A 113 -23.32 -3.47 -5.27
CA LYS A 113 -22.55 -4.73 -5.20
C LYS A 113 -21.22 -4.54 -4.45
N ARG A 114 -20.53 -3.42 -4.66
CA ARG A 114 -19.30 -3.09 -3.90
C ARG A 114 -19.57 -2.96 -2.40
N MET A 115 -20.63 -2.24 -2.02
CA MET A 115 -21.05 -2.08 -0.63
C MET A 115 -21.38 -3.41 0.04
N GLN A 116 -22.20 -4.24 -0.63
CA GLN A 116 -22.56 -5.58 -0.12
C GLN A 116 -21.33 -6.46 0.13
N ARG A 117 -20.37 -6.45 -0.80
CA ARG A 117 -19.11 -7.20 -0.65
C ARG A 117 -18.22 -6.64 0.46
N ALA A 118 -18.18 -5.32 0.61
CA ALA A 118 -17.39 -4.65 1.63
C ALA A 118 -17.88 -4.98 3.05
N ILE A 119 -19.19 -4.88 3.30
CA ILE A 119 -19.80 -5.18 4.62
C ILE A 119 -19.58 -6.64 5.04
N ARG A 120 -19.55 -7.57 4.09
CA ARG A 120 -19.29 -9.00 4.37
C ARG A 120 -17.85 -9.29 4.80
N ARG A 121 -16.90 -8.36 4.62
CA ARG A 121 -15.50 -8.57 5.03
C ARG A 121 -15.35 -8.45 6.55
N ARG A 122 -14.65 -9.41 7.15
CA ARG A 122 -14.35 -9.42 8.59
C ARG A 122 -13.65 -8.12 9.00
N GLY A 123 -14.22 -7.43 10.00
CA GLY A 123 -13.69 -6.18 10.54
C GLY A 123 -14.17 -4.89 9.84
N MET A 124 -15.02 -4.98 8.81
CA MET A 124 -15.62 -3.82 8.17
C MET A 124 -16.91 -3.41 8.90
N GLN A 125 -16.98 -2.16 9.37
CA GLN A 125 -18.16 -1.61 10.06
C GLN A 125 -18.87 -0.61 9.15
N LYS A 126 -20.21 -0.50 9.26
CA LYS A 126 -21.02 0.41 8.43
C LYS A 126 -20.50 1.85 8.47
N ARG A 127 -20.19 2.37 9.68
CA ARG A 127 -19.59 3.70 9.88
C ARG A 127 -18.24 3.93 9.19
N ILE A 128 -17.46 2.86 8.96
CA ILE A 128 -16.18 2.94 8.27
C ILE A 128 -16.42 2.96 6.76
N LEU A 129 -17.38 2.15 6.29
CA LEU A 129 -17.77 2.12 4.89
C LEU A 129 -18.32 3.47 4.42
N GLU A 130 -19.18 4.11 5.21
CA GLU A 130 -19.74 5.45 4.93
C GLU A 130 -18.66 6.54 4.81
N LYS A 131 -17.47 6.34 5.39
CA LYS A 131 -16.35 7.29 5.32
C LYS A 131 -15.40 7.05 4.15
N ILE A 132 -15.55 5.96 3.40
CA ILE A 132 -14.62 5.53 2.34
C ILE A 132 -15.32 5.39 0.97
N ILE A 133 -16.65 5.37 0.94
CA ILE A 133 -17.45 5.54 -0.29
C ILE A 133 -17.42 7.00 -0.71
#